data_AF-A0A3M5J747-F1
#
_entry.id   AF-A0A3M5J747-F1
#
_cell.length_a   1.000
_cell.length_b   1.000
_cell.length_c   1.000
_cell.angle_alpha   90.00
_cell.angle_beta   90.00
_cell.angle_gamma   90.00
#
_symmetry.space_group_name_H-M   'P 1'
#
loop_
_entity.id
_entity.type
_entity.pdbx_description
1 polymer ?
#
loop_
_entity_poly.entity_id
_entity_poly.type
_entity_poly.pdbx_seq_one_letter_code
_entity_poly.pdbx_strand_id
1 'polypeptide(L)'
;MQRIARGHLLTLEKQLHRFDRELHALTAQGADGQQLADWFTRFYVFVVQGNLCIATSLAGSGGDLLGRPPTAYDDLEHCPHRLPWETDPATPRPAQTDLPLQAFPTWPGIIRVAHRAGLPGMRGYYLQVREWYRDNLMRLFFRLHHAMPSADRAHWFAPHPDIRSRAGSFWQDRREGTEQATGFMIYPGQVQGILGDDILLEDTLDPGRHAHYQNARAVIARMGGRLSHGSTLLRELRKPSAVLPQVDLAWVGREVLYVDGELRLVEGQA
;
A
#
# COMPACT_ATOMS: atom_id res chain seq x y z
N MET A 1 -19.25 3.21 -15.30
CA MET A 1 -18.22 3.21 -14.22
C MET A 1 -16.83 3.59 -14.70
N GLN A 2 -16.22 2.90 -15.66
CA GLN A 2 -14.83 3.19 -16.10
C GLN A 2 -14.58 4.63 -16.58
N ARG A 3 -15.50 5.22 -17.36
CA ARG A 3 -15.40 6.62 -17.79
C ARG A 3 -15.39 7.62 -16.62
N ILE A 4 -16.18 7.35 -15.57
CA ILE A 4 -16.25 8.18 -14.36
C ILE A 4 -14.94 8.07 -13.59
N ALA A 5 -14.46 6.84 -13.34
CA ALA A 5 -13.18 6.59 -12.66
C ALA A 5 -12.00 7.26 -13.38
N ARG A 6 -11.93 7.17 -14.71
CA ARG A 6 -10.92 7.84 -15.54
C ARG A 6 -10.99 9.36 -15.42
N GLY A 7 -12.20 9.94 -15.43
CA GLY A 7 -12.39 11.38 -15.21
C GLY A 7 -11.89 11.85 -13.84
N HIS A 8 -12.08 11.03 -12.80
CA HIS A 8 -11.60 11.35 -11.45
C HIS A 8 -10.07 11.36 -11.33
N LEU A 9 -9.32 10.61 -12.16
CA LEU A 9 -7.85 10.63 -12.12
C LEU A 9 -7.30 12.05 -12.29
N LEU A 10 -7.92 12.84 -13.16
CA LEU A 10 -7.51 14.23 -13.43
C LEU A 10 -7.83 15.19 -12.28
N THR A 11 -8.61 14.75 -11.28
CA THR A 11 -8.96 15.56 -10.10
C THR A 11 -8.05 15.30 -8.91
N LEU A 12 -7.27 14.22 -8.94
CA LEU A 12 -6.44 13.77 -7.81
C LEU A 12 -5.43 14.84 -7.38
N GLU A 13 -4.71 15.44 -8.34
CA GLU A 13 -3.71 16.48 -8.06
C GLU A 13 -4.32 17.69 -7.34
N LYS A 14 -5.46 18.19 -7.83
CA LYS A 14 -6.15 19.32 -7.22
C LYS A 14 -6.58 19.02 -5.77
N GLN A 15 -7.13 17.83 -5.52
CA GLN A 15 -7.54 17.43 -4.17
C GLN A 15 -6.34 17.21 -3.26
N LEU A 16 -5.25 16.63 -3.78
CA LEU A 16 -4.00 16.45 -3.06
C LEU A 16 -3.43 17.81 -2.61
N HIS A 17 -3.34 18.80 -3.50
CA HIS A 17 -2.91 20.17 -3.14
C HIS A 17 -3.87 20.87 -2.17
N ARG A 18 -5.17 20.54 -2.20
CA ARG A 18 -6.12 21.04 -1.21
C ARG A 18 -5.75 20.49 0.18
N PHE A 19 -5.62 19.18 0.33
CA PHE A 19 -5.25 18.56 1.60
C PHE A 19 -3.89 19.03 2.11
N ASP A 20 -2.93 19.20 1.20
CA ASP A 20 -1.61 19.73 1.55
C ASP A 20 -1.68 21.14 2.15
N ARG A 21 -2.43 22.04 1.51
CA ARG A 21 -2.65 23.40 2.05
C ARG A 21 -3.41 23.39 3.36
N GLU A 22 -4.43 22.54 3.50
CA GLU A 22 -5.15 22.37 4.77
C GLU A 22 -4.20 21.93 5.89
N LEU A 23 -3.31 20.96 5.64
CA LEU A 23 -2.35 20.49 6.63
C LEU A 23 -1.32 21.57 7.00
N HIS A 24 -0.81 22.32 6.01
CA HIS A 24 0.08 23.45 6.28
C HIS A 24 -0.59 24.52 7.14
N ALA A 25 -1.86 24.84 6.84
CA ALA A 25 -2.62 25.81 7.63
C ALA A 25 -2.84 25.34 9.07
N LEU A 26 -3.23 24.08 9.28
CA LEU A 26 -3.38 23.49 10.62
C LEU A 26 -2.05 23.52 11.39
N THR A 27 -0.96 23.13 10.74
CA THR A 27 0.37 23.13 11.36
C THR A 27 0.79 24.55 11.75
N ALA A 28 0.58 25.55 10.87
CA ALA A 28 0.91 26.94 11.14
C ALA A 28 0.05 27.56 12.26
N GLN A 29 -1.16 27.05 12.47
CA GLN A 29 -2.06 27.48 13.54
C GLN A 29 -1.81 26.77 14.88
N GLY A 30 -0.86 25.82 14.92
CA GLY A 30 -0.58 25.03 16.12
C GLY A 30 -1.71 24.07 16.47
N ALA A 31 -2.29 23.42 15.46
CA ALA A 31 -3.38 22.46 15.65
C ALA A 31 -3.01 21.36 16.65
N ASP A 32 -3.99 20.97 17.49
CA ASP A 32 -3.82 19.86 18.42
C ASP A 32 -3.95 18.49 17.72
N GLY A 33 -3.65 17.42 18.45
CA GLY A 33 -3.73 16.07 17.91
C GLY A 33 -5.14 15.67 17.41
N GLN A 34 -6.22 16.18 18.02
CA GLN A 34 -7.59 15.88 17.59
C GLN A 34 -7.89 16.52 16.23
N GLN A 35 -7.54 17.79 16.04
CA GLN A 35 -7.74 18.50 14.78
C GLN A 35 -6.97 17.82 13.63
N LEU A 36 -5.75 17.33 13.90
CA LEU A 36 -4.96 16.57 12.95
C LEU A 36 -5.57 15.19 12.65
N ALA A 37 -6.13 14.51 13.65
CA ALA A 37 -6.84 13.23 13.48
C ALA A 37 -8.14 13.38 12.65
N ASP A 38 -8.90 14.46 12.87
CA ASP A 38 -10.09 14.78 12.08
C ASP A 38 -9.74 15.10 10.63
N TRP A 39 -8.66 15.86 10.41
CA TRP A 39 -8.09 16.07 9.07
C TRP A 39 -7.69 14.74 8.43
N PHE A 40 -7.00 13.87 9.18
CA PHE A 40 -6.54 12.58 8.69
C PHE A 40 -7.71 11.68 8.27
N THR A 41 -8.80 11.67 9.03
CA THR A 41 -10.01 10.90 8.70
C THR A 41 -10.59 11.33 7.34
N ARG A 42 -10.73 12.64 7.10
CA ARG A 42 -11.19 13.17 5.81
C ARG A 42 -10.21 12.86 4.68
N PHE A 43 -8.92 12.98 4.96
CA PHE A 43 -7.86 12.66 4.01
C PHE A 43 -7.88 11.17 3.63
N TYR A 44 -8.10 10.28 4.59
CA TYR A 44 -8.16 8.84 4.36
C TYR A 44 -9.33 8.44 3.45
N VAL A 45 -10.49 9.09 3.57
CA VAL A 45 -11.61 8.92 2.62
C VAL A 45 -11.16 9.26 1.20
N PHE A 46 -10.42 10.37 1.02
CA PHE A 46 -9.83 10.72 -0.27
C PHE A 46 -8.84 9.67 -0.77
N VAL A 47 -7.97 9.13 0.10
CA VAL A 47 -7.04 8.04 -0.23
C VAL A 47 -7.78 6.83 -0.81
N VAL A 48 -8.83 6.39 -0.13
CA VAL A 48 -9.63 5.23 -0.54
C VAL A 48 -10.31 5.50 -1.89
N GLN A 49 -10.94 6.66 -2.06
CA GLN A 49 -11.60 7.03 -3.31
C GLN A 49 -10.61 7.09 -4.50
N GLY A 50 -9.43 7.67 -4.29
CA GLY A 50 -8.37 7.71 -5.30
C GLY A 50 -7.92 6.32 -5.72
N ASN A 51 -7.65 5.45 -4.74
CA ASN A 51 -7.26 4.06 -5.00
C ASN A 51 -8.34 3.28 -5.77
N LEU A 52 -9.62 3.45 -5.44
CA LEU A 52 -10.72 2.82 -6.18
C LEU A 52 -10.79 3.28 -7.65
N CYS A 53 -10.59 4.57 -7.91
CA CYS A 53 -10.59 5.12 -9.27
C CYS A 53 -9.41 4.60 -10.11
N ILE A 54 -8.23 4.53 -9.48
CA ILE A 54 -7.00 4.02 -10.10
C ILE A 54 -7.12 2.52 -10.38
N ALA A 55 -7.56 1.72 -9.40
CA ALA A 55 -7.76 0.29 -9.55
C ALA A 55 -8.77 -0.04 -10.67
N THR A 56 -9.88 0.71 -10.74
CA THR A 56 -10.87 0.57 -11.82
C THR A 56 -10.27 0.88 -13.19
N SER A 57 -9.41 1.91 -13.28
CA SER A 57 -8.74 2.30 -14.52
C SER A 57 -7.71 1.25 -14.96
N LEU A 58 -6.97 0.67 -14.01
CA LEU A 58 -6.03 -0.43 -14.25
C LEU A 58 -6.74 -1.70 -14.72
N ALA A 59 -7.85 -2.08 -14.08
CA ALA A 59 -8.62 -3.27 -14.47
C ALA A 59 -9.15 -3.18 -15.90
N GLY A 60 -9.60 -1.99 -16.32
CA GLY A 60 -10.10 -1.72 -17.67
C GLY A 60 -9.03 -1.33 -18.70
N SER A 61 -7.74 -1.51 -18.43
CA SER A 61 -6.66 -0.98 -19.26
C SER A 61 -6.17 -1.92 -20.37
N GLY A 62 -6.51 -3.20 -20.33
CA GLY A 62 -6.20 -4.15 -21.41
C GLY A 62 -4.70 -4.39 -21.69
N GLY A 63 -3.83 -4.20 -20.70
CA GLY A 63 -2.38 -4.36 -20.84
C GLY A 63 -1.66 -3.04 -21.15
N ASP A 64 -0.38 -3.13 -21.51
CA ASP A 64 0.59 -2.04 -21.57
C ASP A 64 1.15 -1.79 -22.98
N LEU A 65 0.40 -2.16 -24.02
CA LEU A 65 0.76 -1.99 -25.44
C LEU A 65 1.23 -0.57 -25.79
N LEU A 66 0.69 0.45 -25.13
CA LEU A 66 1.02 1.86 -25.40
C LEU A 66 2.29 2.33 -24.65
N GLY A 67 2.87 1.48 -23.81
CA GLY A 67 4.15 1.70 -23.15
C GLY A 67 4.09 1.64 -21.62
N ARG A 68 5.28 1.63 -21.02
CA ARG A 68 5.55 1.72 -19.58
C ARG A 68 6.44 2.94 -19.32
N PRO A 69 5.87 4.12 -19.04
CA PRO A 69 6.69 5.27 -18.68
C PRO A 69 7.37 5.04 -17.31
N PRO A 70 8.46 5.75 -17.02
CA PRO A 70 9.13 5.67 -15.73
C PRO A 70 8.20 6.14 -14.60
N THR A 71 8.48 5.64 -13.41
CA THR A 71 7.65 5.77 -12.22
C THR A 71 8.42 6.37 -11.06
N ALA A 72 7.71 6.80 -10.02
CA ALA A 72 8.33 7.30 -8.79
C ALA A 72 9.10 6.21 -8.01
N TYR A 73 9.00 4.94 -8.41
CA TYR A 73 9.74 3.82 -7.81
C TYR A 73 11.11 3.60 -8.45
N ASP A 74 11.39 4.22 -9.59
CA ASP A 74 12.66 4.05 -10.29
C ASP A 74 13.81 4.88 -9.66
N ASP A 75 13.50 5.78 -8.71
CA ASP A 75 14.47 6.62 -7.97
C ASP A 75 14.10 6.74 -6.48
N LEU A 76 14.52 5.75 -5.68
CA LEU A 76 14.19 5.67 -4.25
C LEU A 76 15.34 6.06 -3.31
N GLU A 77 16.54 6.33 -3.82
CA GLU A 77 17.76 6.48 -3.00
C GLU A 77 17.68 7.68 -2.03
N HIS A 78 16.87 8.69 -2.34
CA HIS A 78 16.77 9.94 -1.57
C HIS A 78 15.35 10.27 -1.06
N CYS A 79 14.57 9.25 -0.71
CA CYS A 79 13.17 9.41 -0.31
C CYS A 79 12.94 9.12 1.20
N PRO A 80 13.15 10.08 2.12
CA PRO A 80 13.05 9.84 3.58
C PRO A 80 11.63 9.52 4.07
N HIS A 81 10.61 9.82 3.27
CA HIS A 81 9.22 9.43 3.53
C HIS A 81 8.93 7.95 3.22
N ARG A 82 9.84 7.25 2.54
CA ARG A 82 9.71 5.86 2.12
C ARG A 82 10.31 4.94 3.16
N LEU A 83 9.53 4.67 4.20
CA LEU A 83 9.92 3.80 5.29
C LEU A 83 9.29 2.41 5.12
N PRO A 84 9.90 1.34 5.66
CA PRO A 84 9.14 0.15 5.99
C PRO A 84 7.93 0.55 6.83
N TRP A 85 6.73 0.05 6.50
CA TRP A 85 5.50 0.44 7.21
C TRP A 85 5.19 1.94 7.07
N GLU A 86 5.40 2.50 5.87
CA GLU A 86 5.23 3.93 5.57
C GLU A 86 3.81 4.44 5.88
N THR A 87 2.82 3.56 5.82
CA THR A 87 1.41 3.87 6.10
C THR A 87 1.05 3.86 7.58
N ASP A 88 1.94 3.35 8.44
CA ASP A 88 1.76 3.35 9.89
C ASP A 88 2.21 4.71 10.46
N PRO A 89 1.31 5.48 11.11
CA PRO A 89 1.66 6.75 11.72
C PRO A 89 2.59 6.61 12.92
N ALA A 90 2.69 5.42 13.54
CA ALA A 90 3.58 5.17 14.68
C ALA A 90 5.02 4.80 14.27
N THR A 91 5.26 4.49 12.98
CA THR A 91 6.61 4.19 12.48
C THR A 91 7.53 5.39 12.72
N PRO A 92 8.64 5.23 13.48
CA PRO A 92 9.60 6.30 13.70
C PRO A 92 10.13 6.87 12.39
N ARG A 93 10.04 8.20 12.24
CA ARG A 93 10.48 8.90 11.03
C ARG A 93 11.81 9.61 11.24
N PRO A 94 12.64 9.74 10.18
CA PRO A 94 13.83 10.58 10.22
C PRO A 94 13.45 12.04 10.50
N ALA A 95 14.46 12.89 10.72
CA ALA A 95 14.24 14.32 10.93
C ALA A 95 13.39 14.93 9.81
N GLN A 96 12.58 15.94 10.16
CA GLN A 96 11.73 16.61 9.20
C GLN A 96 12.58 17.25 8.09
N THR A 97 12.27 16.90 6.85
CA THR A 97 12.83 17.50 5.65
C THR A 97 11.71 18.11 4.81
N ASP A 98 12.02 19.14 4.02
CA ASP A 98 11.05 19.64 3.06
C ASP A 98 10.85 18.60 1.94
N LEU A 99 9.60 18.22 1.70
CA LEU A 99 9.19 17.18 0.76
C LEU A 99 8.01 17.67 -0.08
N PRO A 100 8.23 18.60 -1.03
CA PRO A 100 7.17 19.12 -1.89
C PRO A 100 6.43 17.98 -2.62
N LEU A 101 5.14 18.21 -2.89
CA LEU A 101 4.35 17.28 -3.70
C LEU A 101 4.92 17.20 -5.12
N GLN A 102 4.99 16.00 -5.66
CA GLN A 102 5.35 15.75 -7.04
C GLN A 102 4.22 16.18 -7.97
N ALA A 103 4.55 16.85 -9.06
CA ALA A 103 3.59 17.25 -10.09
C ALA A 103 2.97 16.02 -10.77
N PHE A 104 1.72 16.15 -11.23
CA PHE A 104 1.05 15.06 -11.95
C PHE A 104 1.81 14.69 -13.24
N PRO A 105 1.94 13.39 -13.58
CA PRO A 105 2.68 12.98 -14.77
C PRO A 105 2.13 13.58 -16.06
N THR A 106 3.01 14.17 -16.87
CA THR A 106 2.63 14.78 -18.14
C THR A 106 2.60 13.74 -19.25
N TRP A 107 1.41 13.46 -19.77
CA TRP A 107 1.24 12.49 -20.85
C TRP A 107 1.34 13.13 -22.23
N PRO A 108 1.99 12.45 -23.21
CA PRO A 108 1.95 12.86 -24.61
C PRO A 108 0.51 13.00 -25.13
N GLY A 109 0.30 13.86 -26.14
CA GLY A 109 -1.05 14.14 -26.68
C GLY A 109 -1.81 12.89 -27.10
N ILE A 110 -1.14 11.95 -27.76
CA ILE A 110 -1.72 10.66 -28.18
C ILE A 110 -2.24 9.83 -27.00
N ILE A 111 -1.49 9.80 -25.89
CA ILE A 111 -1.85 9.07 -24.68
C ILE A 111 -3.05 9.72 -23.99
N ARG A 112 -3.13 11.05 -23.99
CA ARG A 112 -4.32 11.76 -23.47
C ARG A 112 -5.57 11.44 -24.29
N VAL A 113 -5.45 11.35 -25.62
CA VAL A 113 -6.55 10.93 -26.49
C VAL A 113 -6.92 9.47 -26.21
N ALA A 114 -5.95 8.56 -26.12
CA ALA A 114 -6.17 7.15 -25.80
C ALA A 114 -6.88 6.97 -24.45
N HIS A 115 -6.48 7.74 -23.43
CA HIS A 115 -7.16 7.77 -22.14
C HIS A 115 -8.63 8.21 -22.25
N ARG A 116 -8.91 9.31 -22.96
CA ARG A 116 -10.26 9.86 -23.14
C ARG A 116 -11.16 8.92 -23.95
N ALA A 117 -10.62 8.31 -25.00
CA ALA A 117 -11.31 7.32 -25.82
C ALA A 117 -11.45 5.97 -25.11
N GLY A 118 -10.65 5.75 -24.07
CA GLY A 118 -10.71 4.55 -23.25
C GLY A 118 -10.09 3.31 -23.87
N LEU A 119 -9.07 3.52 -24.73
CA LEU A 119 -8.39 2.46 -25.46
C LEU A 119 -7.67 1.48 -24.51
N PRO A 120 -7.55 0.20 -24.91
CA PRO A 120 -6.67 -0.74 -24.25
C PRO A 120 -5.18 -0.37 -24.45
N GLY A 121 -4.28 -0.98 -23.69
CA GLY A 121 -2.84 -0.74 -23.76
C GLY A 121 -2.34 0.34 -22.79
N MET A 122 -3.20 0.92 -21.95
CA MET A 122 -2.89 2.06 -21.07
C MET A 122 -2.35 1.67 -19.69
N ARG A 123 -2.15 0.37 -19.41
CA ARG A 123 -1.79 -0.12 -18.06
C ARG A 123 -0.56 0.58 -17.50
N GLY A 124 0.52 0.70 -18.27
CA GLY A 124 1.76 1.34 -17.81
C GLY A 124 1.54 2.79 -17.36
N TYR A 125 0.75 3.56 -18.10
CA TYR A 125 0.42 4.94 -17.72
C TYR A 125 -0.45 5.02 -16.45
N TYR A 126 -1.37 4.09 -16.24
CA TYR A 126 -2.13 4.05 -14.99
C TYR A 126 -1.30 3.58 -13.79
N LEU A 127 -0.29 2.72 -14.01
CA LEU A 127 0.69 2.36 -12.97
C LEU A 127 1.51 3.59 -12.56
N GLN A 128 1.92 4.41 -13.53
CA GLN A 128 2.60 5.67 -13.24
C GLN A 128 1.74 6.61 -12.38
N VAL A 129 0.45 6.76 -12.67
CA VAL A 129 -0.46 7.58 -11.83
C VAL A 129 -0.60 6.99 -10.44
N ARG A 130 -0.73 5.67 -10.32
CA ARG A 130 -0.83 5.01 -9.02
C ARG A 130 0.40 5.27 -8.16
N GLU A 131 1.58 5.19 -8.74
CA GLU A 131 2.83 5.32 -8.01
C GLU A 131 3.14 6.78 -7.67
N TRP A 132 2.85 7.70 -8.59
CA TRP A 132 2.80 9.13 -8.31
C TRP A 132 1.84 9.44 -7.14
N TYR A 133 0.63 8.90 -7.18
CA TYR A 133 -0.39 9.14 -6.18
C TYR A 133 0.10 8.66 -4.81
N ARG A 134 0.59 7.43 -4.75
CA ARG A 134 1.12 6.84 -3.53
C ARG A 134 2.30 7.62 -2.96
N ASP A 135 3.28 7.99 -3.78
CA ASP A 135 4.44 8.75 -3.32
C ASP A 135 4.01 10.05 -2.63
N ASN A 136 3.08 10.77 -3.27
CA ASN A 136 2.50 11.98 -2.71
C ASN A 136 1.68 11.76 -1.44
N LEU A 137 0.93 10.67 -1.34
CA LEU A 137 0.28 10.32 -0.08
C LEU A 137 1.31 10.15 1.03
N MET A 138 2.41 9.42 0.77
CA MET A 138 3.44 9.18 1.77
C MET A 138 4.17 10.46 2.20
N ARG A 139 4.35 11.43 1.29
CA ARG A 139 4.81 12.79 1.65
C ARG A 139 3.86 13.48 2.63
N LEU A 140 2.54 13.39 2.42
CA LEU A 140 1.56 13.94 3.35
C LEU A 140 1.51 13.21 4.68
N PHE A 141 1.63 11.88 4.69
CA PHE A 141 1.75 11.10 5.93
C PHE A 141 3.00 11.47 6.72
N PHE A 142 4.13 11.65 6.04
CA PHE A 142 5.38 12.11 6.66
C PHE A 142 5.20 13.48 7.31
N ARG A 143 4.59 14.44 6.59
CA ARG A 143 4.27 15.77 7.13
C ARG A 143 3.32 15.70 8.32
N LEU A 144 2.25 14.90 8.23
CA LEU A 144 1.29 14.73 9.32
C LEU A 144 1.97 14.19 10.59
N HIS A 145 2.85 13.20 10.46
CA HIS A 145 3.60 12.67 11.59
C HIS A 145 4.43 13.77 12.27
N HIS A 146 5.10 14.63 11.50
CA HIS A 146 5.87 15.74 12.08
C HIS A 146 5.00 16.85 12.65
N ALA A 147 3.82 17.09 12.08
CA ALA A 147 2.84 18.04 12.58
C ALA A 147 2.23 17.62 13.94
N MET A 148 2.17 16.32 14.23
CA MET A 148 1.61 15.81 15.49
C MET A 148 2.39 16.36 16.70
N PRO A 149 1.73 17.11 17.62
CA PRO A 149 2.37 17.66 18.81
C PRO A 149 3.01 16.57 19.67
N SER A 150 4.21 16.82 20.19
CA SER A 150 4.95 15.84 21.00
C SER A 150 4.16 15.35 22.22
N ALA A 151 3.37 16.24 22.84
CA ALA A 151 2.50 15.93 23.96
C ALA A 151 1.40 14.90 23.60
N ASP A 152 0.94 14.90 22.35
CA ASP A 152 -0.19 14.08 21.90
C ASP A 152 0.26 12.77 21.22
N ARG A 153 1.53 12.68 20.81
CA ARG A 153 2.07 11.49 20.09
C ARG A 153 1.87 10.19 20.87
N ALA A 154 2.08 10.20 22.18
CA ALA A 154 1.91 9.00 23.00
C ALA A 154 0.48 8.47 22.97
N HIS A 155 -0.52 9.33 22.79
CA HIS A 155 -1.91 8.93 22.67
C HIS A 155 -2.23 8.45 21.24
N TRP A 156 -1.89 9.25 20.22
CA TRP A 156 -2.29 8.98 18.84
C TRP A 156 -1.45 7.93 18.12
N PHE A 157 -0.19 7.76 18.51
CA PHE A 157 0.71 6.76 17.95
C PHE A 157 0.87 5.55 18.87
N ALA A 158 0.11 5.48 19.97
CA ALA A 158 0.05 4.27 20.75
C ALA A 158 -0.36 3.12 19.82
N PRO A 159 0.32 1.96 19.90
CA PRO A 159 -0.22 0.77 19.29
C PRO A 159 -1.62 0.55 19.83
N HIS A 160 -2.55 0.21 18.93
CA HIS A 160 -3.89 -0.15 19.37
C HIS A 160 -3.77 -1.30 20.39
N PRO A 161 -4.41 -1.21 21.57
CA PRO A 161 -4.22 -2.20 22.65
C PRO A 161 -4.70 -3.59 22.22
N ASP A 162 -5.68 -3.63 21.32
CA ASP A 162 -6.06 -4.88 20.67
C ASP A 162 -4.94 -5.30 19.72
N ILE A 163 -4.35 -6.45 20.03
CA ILE A 163 -3.64 -7.26 19.03
C ILE A 163 -4.55 -7.30 17.80
N ARG A 164 -4.00 -7.04 16.60
CA ARG A 164 -4.67 -7.29 15.31
C ARG A 164 -4.94 -8.79 15.16
N SER A 165 -5.85 -9.27 16.00
CA SER A 165 -6.42 -10.59 16.02
C SER A 165 -7.73 -10.52 15.25
N ARG A 166 -8.19 -11.68 14.79
CA ARG A 166 -9.38 -11.87 13.94
C ARG A 166 -10.64 -11.09 14.35
N ALA A 167 -10.78 -10.75 15.63
CA ALA A 167 -11.93 -10.03 16.17
C ALA A 167 -11.83 -8.49 16.10
N GLY A 168 -10.66 -7.93 15.77
CA GLY A 168 -10.38 -6.48 15.82
C GLY A 168 -10.11 -5.82 14.47
N SER A 169 -10.38 -6.49 13.34
CA SER A 169 -10.12 -5.88 12.03
C SER A 169 -11.12 -4.75 11.71
N PHE A 170 -10.61 -3.65 11.17
CA PHE A 170 -11.25 -2.37 10.83
C PHE A 170 -12.59 -2.43 10.04
N TRP A 171 -13.01 -3.60 9.55
CA TRP A 171 -14.21 -3.81 8.71
C TRP A 171 -15.21 -4.82 9.27
N GLN A 172 -15.43 -4.87 10.58
CA GLN A 172 -16.49 -5.73 11.14
C GLN A 172 -17.67 -4.88 11.61
N ASP A 173 -18.73 -4.87 10.79
CA ASP A 173 -20.10 -4.79 11.33
C ASP A 173 -20.17 -5.82 12.47
N ARG A 174 -20.68 -5.43 13.64
CA ARG A 174 -20.72 -6.17 14.92
C ARG A 174 -21.46 -7.53 14.90
N ARG A 175 -21.40 -8.28 13.81
CA ARG A 175 -21.87 -9.65 13.67
C ARG A 175 -20.69 -10.54 13.99
N GLU A 176 -20.85 -11.42 14.98
CA GLU A 176 -19.91 -12.51 15.26
C GLU A 176 -19.81 -13.41 14.02
N GLY A 177 -18.87 -13.09 13.13
CA GLY A 177 -18.60 -13.86 11.94
C GLY A 177 -17.79 -15.09 12.29
N THR A 178 -18.43 -16.25 12.32
CA THR A 178 -17.78 -17.57 12.40
C THR A 178 -16.91 -17.91 11.19
N GLU A 179 -16.87 -17.06 10.16
CA GLU A 179 -16.08 -17.27 8.95
C GLU A 179 -14.58 -17.25 9.27
N GLN A 180 -13.93 -18.41 9.15
CA GLN A 180 -12.47 -18.45 9.00
C GLN A 180 -12.15 -17.75 7.69
N ALA A 181 -11.31 -16.72 7.72
CA ALA A 181 -10.80 -16.13 6.49
C ALA A 181 -10.11 -17.25 5.71
N THR A 182 -10.70 -17.65 4.59
CA THR A 182 -10.10 -18.63 3.71
C THR A 182 -8.81 -18.02 3.18
N GLY A 183 -7.70 -18.70 3.46
CA GLY A 183 -6.43 -18.35 2.84
C GLY A 183 -6.62 -18.31 1.33
N PHE A 184 -5.86 -17.44 0.66
CA PHE A 184 -5.92 -17.35 -0.79
C PHE A 184 -4.55 -17.08 -1.38
N MET A 185 -4.30 -17.70 -2.52
CA MET A 185 -3.13 -17.41 -3.32
C MET A 185 -3.25 -16.01 -3.95
N ILE A 186 -2.20 -15.21 -3.82
CA ILE A 186 -2.06 -13.90 -4.46
C ILE A 186 -1.44 -14.07 -5.85
N TYR A 187 -0.35 -14.85 -5.94
CA TYR A 187 0.35 -15.17 -7.18
C TYR A 187 0.93 -16.60 -7.10
N PRO A 188 0.80 -17.41 -8.17
CA PRO A 188 1.25 -18.80 -8.18
C PRO A 188 2.77 -18.94 -8.20
N GLY A 189 3.25 -20.13 -7.83
CA GLY A 189 4.64 -20.53 -7.88
C GLY A 189 5.00 -21.57 -6.82
N GLN A 190 6.16 -22.18 -7.00
CA GLN A 190 6.75 -23.13 -6.07
C GLN A 190 8.14 -22.64 -5.65
N VAL A 191 8.37 -22.53 -4.34
CA VAL A 191 9.70 -22.19 -3.79
C VAL A 191 9.96 -22.93 -2.50
N GLN A 192 11.21 -23.31 -2.28
CA GLN A 192 11.70 -23.87 -1.03
C GLN A 192 12.70 -22.88 -0.40
N GLY A 193 12.64 -22.74 0.92
CA GLY A 193 13.55 -21.88 1.69
C GLY A 193 13.15 -21.77 3.15
N ILE A 194 13.90 -20.98 3.90
CA ILE A 194 13.65 -20.76 5.33
C ILE A 194 12.48 -19.78 5.52
N LEU A 195 11.48 -20.17 6.33
CA LEU A 195 10.36 -19.31 6.68
C LEU A 195 10.82 -18.16 7.59
N GLY A 196 10.51 -16.93 7.21
CA GLY A 196 10.95 -15.71 7.89
C GLY A 196 12.23 -15.10 7.31
N ASP A 197 12.91 -15.78 6.37
CA ASP A 197 14.12 -15.29 5.70
C ASP A 197 13.98 -15.37 4.17
N ASP A 198 14.18 -16.54 3.57
CA ASP A 198 13.95 -16.75 2.12
C ASP A 198 12.48 -16.56 1.74
N ILE A 199 11.57 -17.05 2.59
CA ILE A 199 10.12 -16.93 2.42
C ILE A 199 9.61 -16.01 3.53
N LEU A 200 9.31 -14.76 3.20
CA LEU A 200 8.90 -13.79 4.20
C LEU A 200 7.53 -14.16 4.79
N LEU A 201 7.44 -14.13 6.12
CA LEU A 201 6.19 -14.23 6.85
C LEU A 201 5.86 -12.87 7.45
N GLU A 202 4.82 -12.24 6.94
CA GLU A 202 4.36 -10.91 7.36
C GLU A 202 2.99 -11.01 8.03
N ASP A 203 2.71 -10.19 9.04
CA ASP A 203 1.37 -10.14 9.61
C ASP A 203 0.37 -9.51 8.63
N THR A 204 0.77 -8.40 8.02
CA THR A 204 0.02 -7.68 6.99
C THR A 204 0.98 -7.17 5.91
N LEU A 205 0.56 -7.20 4.66
CA LEU A 205 1.37 -6.67 3.57
C LEU A 205 1.41 -5.14 3.60
N ASP A 206 2.57 -4.56 3.86
CA ASP A 206 2.84 -3.13 3.67
C ASP A 206 3.64 -2.88 2.39
N PRO A 207 3.17 -1.99 1.50
CA PRO A 207 3.83 -1.73 0.25
C PRO A 207 5.21 -1.04 0.38
N GLY A 208 5.52 -0.38 1.51
CA GLY A 208 6.83 0.20 1.84
C GLY A 208 7.92 -0.86 2.04
N ARG A 209 7.53 -2.13 2.16
CA ARG A 209 8.45 -3.29 2.16
C ARG A 209 8.84 -3.74 0.75
N HIS A 210 8.66 -2.91 -0.29
CA HIS A 210 8.90 -3.24 -1.69
C HIS A 210 10.23 -3.98 -1.93
N ALA A 211 11.34 -3.42 -1.46
CA ALA A 211 12.67 -4.02 -1.64
C ALA A 211 12.78 -5.41 -0.97
N HIS A 212 12.15 -5.60 0.19
CA HIS A 212 12.13 -6.88 0.89
C HIS A 212 11.33 -7.92 0.08
N TYR A 213 10.15 -7.54 -0.42
CA TYR A 213 9.35 -8.43 -1.26
C TYR A 213 10.03 -8.78 -2.58
N GLN A 214 10.78 -7.84 -3.15
CA GLN A 214 11.56 -8.08 -4.37
C GLN A 214 12.66 -9.12 -4.13
N ASN A 215 13.37 -9.02 -3.01
CA ASN A 215 14.48 -9.90 -2.64
C ASN A 215 14.04 -11.27 -2.12
N ALA A 216 12.88 -11.37 -1.50
CA ALA A 216 12.32 -12.63 -1.01
C ALA A 216 12.06 -13.63 -2.15
N ARG A 217 12.09 -14.93 -1.88
CA ARG A 217 11.68 -15.97 -2.85
C ARG A 217 10.17 -16.10 -2.92
N ALA A 218 9.48 -15.99 -1.79
CA ALA A 218 8.03 -15.87 -1.69
C ALA A 218 7.62 -14.98 -0.52
N VAL A 219 6.36 -14.56 -0.50
CA VAL A 219 5.79 -13.74 0.59
C VAL A 219 4.47 -14.34 1.06
N ILE A 220 4.40 -14.65 2.35
CA ILE A 220 3.21 -15.16 3.02
C ILE A 220 2.74 -14.10 4.00
N ALA A 221 1.46 -13.73 3.91
CA ALA A 221 0.85 -12.80 4.85
C ALA A 221 -0.19 -13.52 5.71
N ARG A 222 -0.28 -13.20 6.99
CA ARG A 222 -1.34 -13.75 7.87
C ARG A 222 -2.67 -13.05 7.65
N MET A 223 -2.63 -11.79 7.25
CA MET A 223 -3.80 -10.98 6.92
C MET A 223 -3.59 -10.21 5.62
N GLY A 224 -4.67 -10.07 4.86
CA GLY A 224 -4.67 -9.27 3.64
C GLY A 224 -5.94 -9.44 2.84
N GLY A 225 -6.34 -8.37 2.14
CA GLY A 225 -7.44 -8.44 1.18
C GLY A 225 -6.92 -8.79 -0.21
N ARG A 226 -7.71 -9.52 -1.00
CA ARG A 226 -7.37 -9.85 -2.41
C ARG A 226 -7.03 -8.62 -3.24
N LEU A 227 -7.69 -7.50 -2.95
CA LEU A 227 -7.50 -6.22 -3.64
C LEU A 227 -6.68 -5.23 -2.80
N SER A 228 -6.04 -5.68 -1.72
CA SER A 228 -5.17 -4.83 -0.93
C SER A 228 -3.99 -4.36 -1.77
N HIS A 229 -3.43 -3.20 -1.39
CA HIS A 229 -2.31 -2.63 -2.11
C HIS A 229 -1.09 -3.54 -2.06
N GLY A 230 -0.82 -4.18 -0.91
CA GLY A 230 0.22 -5.19 -0.77
C GLY A 230 0.03 -6.41 -1.69
N SER A 231 -1.19 -6.96 -1.77
CA SER A 231 -1.47 -8.08 -2.69
C SER A 231 -1.35 -7.67 -4.16
N THR A 232 -1.67 -6.42 -4.50
CA THR A 232 -1.50 -5.89 -5.86
C THR A 232 -0.03 -5.78 -6.23
N LEU A 233 0.80 -5.26 -5.31
CA LEU A 233 2.24 -5.15 -5.48
C LEU A 233 2.88 -6.53 -5.75
N LEU A 234 2.54 -7.55 -4.96
CA LEU A 234 3.12 -8.89 -5.15
C LEU A 234 2.76 -9.52 -6.50
N ARG A 235 1.55 -9.25 -7.04
CA ARG A 235 1.17 -9.68 -8.40
C ARG A 235 1.99 -9.00 -9.49
N GLU A 236 2.37 -7.74 -9.26
CA GLU A 236 3.16 -6.98 -10.22
C GLU A 236 4.62 -7.39 -10.22
N LEU A 237 5.16 -7.67 -9.03
CA LEU A 237 6.45 -8.31 -8.86
C LEU A 237 6.47 -9.76 -9.35
N ARG A 238 5.31 -10.34 -9.70
CA ARG A 238 5.14 -11.76 -10.05
C ARG A 238 5.77 -12.68 -9.00
N LYS A 239 5.63 -12.28 -7.73
CA LYS A 239 6.26 -12.95 -6.60
C LYS A 239 5.33 -14.02 -6.05
N PRO A 240 5.73 -15.31 -5.99
CA PRO A 240 4.92 -16.36 -5.39
C PRO A 240 4.47 -15.93 -3.99
N SER A 241 3.16 -15.93 -3.76
CA SER A 241 2.61 -15.33 -2.54
C SER A 241 1.19 -15.73 -2.23
N ALA A 242 0.86 -15.74 -0.95
CA ALA A 242 -0.47 -16.07 -0.45
C ALA A 242 -0.78 -15.37 0.87
N VAL A 243 -2.08 -15.23 1.16
CA VAL A 243 -2.56 -14.95 2.51
C VAL A 243 -2.87 -16.28 3.17
N LEU A 244 -2.13 -16.63 4.22
CA LEU A 244 -2.29 -17.85 5.02
C LEU A 244 -2.50 -17.47 6.49
N PRO A 245 -3.75 -17.36 6.96
CA PRO A 245 -4.03 -16.89 8.32
C PRO A 245 -3.56 -17.82 9.44
N GLN A 246 -3.38 -19.10 9.13
CA GLN A 246 -3.11 -20.17 10.11
C GLN A 246 -1.69 -20.75 9.97
N VAL A 247 -0.72 -19.95 9.53
CA VAL A 247 0.68 -20.39 9.56
C VAL A 247 1.11 -20.61 11.00
N ASP A 248 1.65 -21.79 11.27
CA ASP A 248 2.23 -22.12 12.57
C ASP A 248 3.53 -21.33 12.76
N LEU A 249 3.55 -20.46 13.78
CA LEU A 249 4.73 -19.64 14.10
C LEU A 249 5.92 -20.50 14.56
N ALA A 250 5.71 -21.75 14.97
CA ALA A 250 6.79 -22.68 15.27
C ALA A 250 7.60 -23.10 14.03
N TRP A 251 7.12 -22.77 12.83
CA TRP A 251 7.84 -23.05 11.58
C TRP A 251 8.80 -21.92 11.19
N VAL A 252 8.75 -20.77 11.86
CA VAL A 252 9.69 -19.67 11.59
C VAL A 252 11.12 -20.12 11.89
N GLY A 253 12.04 -19.83 10.96
CA GLY A 253 13.42 -20.30 11.00
C GLY A 253 13.62 -21.74 10.51
N ARG A 254 12.56 -22.44 10.11
CA ARG A 254 12.64 -23.79 9.54
C ARG A 254 12.49 -23.76 8.03
N GLU A 255 12.99 -24.81 7.39
CA GLU A 255 12.85 -25.00 5.96
C GLU A 255 11.43 -25.43 5.59
N VAL A 256 10.83 -24.70 4.66
CA VAL A 256 9.46 -24.92 4.19
C VAL A 256 9.41 -24.89 2.67
N LEU A 257 8.44 -25.61 2.12
CA LEU A 257 8.08 -25.60 0.72
C LEU A 257 6.75 -24.87 0.56
N TYR A 258 6.78 -23.76 -0.18
CA TYR A 258 5.59 -23.07 -0.66
C TYR A 258 5.20 -23.60 -2.04
N VAL A 259 3.93 -23.95 -2.25
CA VAL A 259 3.37 -24.35 -3.55
C VAL A 259 1.98 -23.75 -3.71
N ASP A 260 1.80 -22.81 -4.64
CA ASP A 260 0.49 -22.31 -5.10
C ASP A 260 -0.53 -21.99 -3.99
N GLY A 261 -0.04 -21.40 -2.89
CA GLY A 261 -0.88 -21.01 -1.76
C GLY A 261 -0.96 -22.03 -0.63
N GLU A 262 -0.12 -23.06 -0.65
CA GLU A 262 0.08 -23.98 0.46
C GLU A 262 1.51 -23.87 0.99
N LEU A 263 1.66 -24.02 2.30
CA LEU A 263 2.96 -24.10 2.96
C LEU A 263 3.10 -25.49 3.60
N ARG A 264 4.20 -26.17 3.34
CA ARG A 264 4.51 -27.48 3.92
C ARG A 264 5.88 -27.43 4.56
N LEU A 265 6.01 -28.00 5.74
CA LEU A 265 7.30 -28.18 6.37
C LEU A 265 8.12 -29.21 5.57
N VAL A 266 9.38 -28.92 5.29
CA VAL A 266 10.28 -29.92 4.72
C VAL A 266 10.81 -30.75 5.88
N GLU A 267 10.30 -31.97 6.03
CA GLU A 267 10.80 -32.90 7.04
C GLU A 267 12.19 -33.38 6.63
N GLY A 268 13.24 -32.90 7.31
CA GLY A 268 14.61 -33.26 6.93
C GLY A 268 15.78 -32.72 7.75
N GLN A 269 15.58 -31.95 8.82
CA GLN A 269 16.66 -31.61 9.76
C GLN A 269 16.15 -31.62 11.20
N ALA A 270 16.55 -32.68 11.91
CA ALA A 270 16.63 -32.76 13.36
C ALA A 270 18.06 -32.41 13.80
#